data_AF-A0A2G1VLT9-F1
#
_entry.id   AF-A0A2G1VLT9-F1
#
_cell.length_a   1.000
_cell.length_b   1.000
_cell.length_c   1.000
_cell.angle_alpha   90.00
_cell.angle_beta   90.00
_cell.angle_gamma   90.00
#
_symmetry.space_group_name_H-M   'P 1'
#
loop_
_entity.id
_entity.type
_entity.pdbx_description
1 polymer ?
#
loop_
_entity_poly.entity_id
_entity_poly.type
_entity_poly.pdbx_seq_one_letter_code
_entity_poly.pdbx_strand_id
1 'polypeptide(L)'
;ASFNREIKGRAVIIDDIKYYAKIERQRTFKGTDFQVKENQPYATKILQLKTEIRNIQEGRAEGNIKRMKKEIAKLERQAPHQQNGKRIVQGMRKDGNQSHIHIIVSRKDASNRFSLSPGSKYKASDVKLNGKTVKRGFDRDKFFERAEKTFDKTFGYKRNFAETYKARKDFVKNPNLYFAALMKLPANEKALAFKMIAKTGLPIVPSIPVSQTQIALRVLKRLRRGAEIAIKSSSIGI
;
A
#
# COMPACT_ATOMS: atom_id res chain seq x y z
N ALA A 1 -5.46 1.71 26.47
CA ALA A 1 -5.48 2.32 25.13
C ALA A 1 -4.11 2.89 24.72
N SER A 2 -3.90 3.22 23.44
CA SER A 2 -2.76 4.01 22.95
C SER A 2 -3.06 5.51 22.90
N PHE A 3 -4.31 5.91 23.14
CA PHE A 3 -4.69 7.31 23.34
C PHE A 3 -4.18 7.81 24.69
N ASN A 4 -3.52 8.97 24.68
CA ASN A 4 -3.26 9.74 25.88
C ASN A 4 -4.42 10.73 26.08
N ARG A 5 -5.57 10.21 26.53
CA ARG A 5 -6.80 10.97 26.75
C ARG A 5 -7.55 10.33 27.91
N GLU A 6 -8.20 11.19 28.70
CA GLU A 6 -9.16 10.78 29.71
C GLU A 6 -10.56 11.25 29.33
N ILE A 7 -11.54 10.39 29.55
CA ILE A 7 -12.96 10.67 29.36
C ILE A 7 -13.60 10.43 30.72
N LYS A 8 -14.15 11.47 31.35
CA LYS A 8 -14.74 11.41 32.70
C LYS A 8 -13.77 10.82 33.76
N GLY A 9 -12.50 11.22 33.73
CA GLY A 9 -11.48 10.79 34.71
C GLY A 9 -10.94 9.36 34.52
N ARG A 10 -11.42 8.62 33.51
CA ARG A 10 -10.90 7.28 33.16
C ARG A 10 -10.20 7.28 31.81
N ALA A 11 -9.33 6.30 31.60
CA ALA A 11 -8.73 6.06 30.29
C ALA A 11 -9.80 5.69 29.24
N VAL A 12 -9.47 5.95 27.97
CA VAL A 12 -10.32 5.57 26.82
C VAL A 12 -10.50 4.05 26.76
N ILE A 13 -11.75 3.60 26.65
CA ILE A 13 -12.15 2.20 26.45
C ILE A 13 -12.78 2.00 25.07
N ILE A 14 -13.11 0.76 24.71
CA ILE A 14 -13.65 0.44 23.39
C ILE A 14 -15.01 1.11 23.13
N ASP A 15 -15.86 1.22 24.16
CA ASP A 15 -17.18 1.84 24.05
C ASP A 15 -17.12 3.35 23.76
N ASP A 16 -15.97 3.98 24.04
CA ASP A 16 -15.76 5.38 23.65
C ASP A 16 -15.43 5.52 22.16
N ILE A 17 -15.03 4.44 21.48
CA ILE A 17 -14.56 4.47 20.09
C ILE A 17 -15.73 4.17 19.16
N LYS A 18 -16.16 5.19 18.42
CA LYS A 18 -17.12 5.00 17.33
C LYS A 18 -16.40 4.60 16.05
N TYR A 19 -16.76 3.45 15.49
CA TYR A 19 -16.22 2.98 14.21
C TYR A 19 -17.29 2.32 13.34
N TYR A 20 -17.04 2.28 12.04
CA TYR A 20 -17.85 1.60 11.04
C TYR A 20 -16.94 0.68 10.23
N ALA A 21 -17.45 -0.49 9.85
CA ALA A 21 -16.74 -1.42 8.99
C ALA A 21 -17.50 -1.63 7.69
N LYS A 22 -16.78 -1.67 6.57
CA LYS A 22 -17.30 -2.04 5.26
C LYS A 22 -16.48 -3.19 4.71
N ILE A 23 -17.15 -4.27 4.30
CA ILE A 23 -16.51 -5.41 3.65
C ILE A 23 -16.73 -5.30 2.15
N GLU A 24 -15.63 -5.30 1.39
CA GLU A 24 -15.65 -5.29 -0.06
C GLU A 24 -15.05 -6.60 -0.57
N ARG A 25 -15.81 -7.34 -1.39
CA ARG A 25 -15.38 -8.65 -1.91
C ARG A 25 -14.77 -8.59 -3.31
N GLN A 26 -14.90 -7.44 -3.97
CA GLN A 26 -14.48 -7.25 -5.35
C GLN A 26 -13.68 -5.97 -5.48
N ARG A 27 -12.65 -6.00 -6.33
CA ARG A 27 -11.91 -4.81 -6.75
C ARG A 27 -11.88 -4.75 -8.26
N THR A 28 -11.91 -3.54 -8.79
CA THR A 28 -11.71 -3.28 -10.21
C THR A 28 -10.35 -2.61 -10.43
N PHE A 29 -9.81 -2.78 -11.63
CA PHE A 29 -8.62 -2.04 -12.05
C PHE A 29 -8.94 -0.56 -12.16
N LYS A 30 -8.16 0.28 -11.47
CA LYS A 30 -8.25 1.74 -11.58
C LYS A 30 -7.39 2.21 -12.76
N GLY A 31 -7.72 3.35 -13.35
CA GLY A 31 -6.87 3.96 -14.37
C GLY A 31 -5.45 4.28 -13.88
N THR A 32 -5.26 4.39 -12.56
CA THR A 32 -3.96 4.62 -11.95
C THR A 32 -3.11 3.37 -11.73
N ASP A 33 -3.71 2.17 -11.88
CA ASP A 33 -3.01 0.90 -11.72
C ASP A 33 -1.94 0.73 -12.81
N PHE A 34 -0.76 0.22 -12.44
CA PHE A 34 0.37 0.12 -13.37
C PHE A 34 0.05 -0.78 -14.57
N GLN A 35 -0.72 -1.86 -14.37
CA GLN A 35 -1.15 -2.75 -15.45
C GLN A 35 -1.95 -2.00 -16.52
N VAL A 36 -2.84 -1.10 -16.09
CA VAL A 36 -3.65 -0.28 -16.99
C VAL A 36 -2.77 0.74 -17.71
N LYS A 37 -1.86 1.40 -17.00
CA LYS A 37 -0.92 2.38 -17.57
C LYS A 37 0.03 1.76 -18.60
N GLU A 38 0.63 0.62 -18.31
CA GLU A 38 1.55 -0.06 -19.22
C GLU A 38 0.83 -0.66 -20.43
N ASN A 39 -0.46 -0.99 -20.29
CA ASN A 39 -1.31 -1.37 -21.42
C ASN A 39 -1.82 -0.18 -22.25
N GLN A 40 -1.65 1.07 -21.80
CA GLN A 40 -2.22 2.25 -22.44
C GLN A 40 -1.75 2.45 -23.90
N PRO A 41 -0.45 2.24 -24.25
CA PRO A 41 -0.01 2.37 -25.64
C PRO A 41 -0.73 1.40 -26.60
N TYR A 42 -1.04 0.18 -26.13
CA TYR A 42 -1.82 -0.80 -26.89
C TYR A 42 -3.29 -0.36 -27.00
N ALA A 43 -3.86 0.12 -25.89
CA ALA A 43 -5.23 0.63 -25.85
C ALA A 43 -5.46 1.76 -26.87
N THR A 44 -4.53 2.72 -26.95
CA THR A 44 -4.59 3.84 -27.89
C THR A 44 -4.55 3.37 -29.34
N LYS A 45 -3.61 2.47 -29.69
CA LYS A 45 -3.52 1.91 -31.05
C LYS A 45 -4.78 1.13 -31.44
N ILE A 46 -5.31 0.32 -30.52
CA ILE A 46 -6.55 -0.42 -30.74
C ILE A 46 -7.73 0.55 -30.95
N LEU A 47 -7.80 1.64 -30.18
CA LEU A 47 -8.84 2.65 -30.34
C LEU A 47 -8.75 3.34 -31.69
N GLN A 48 -7.54 3.72 -32.14
CA GLN A 48 -7.31 4.32 -33.47
C GLN A 48 -7.81 3.39 -34.58
N LEU A 49 -7.40 2.11 -34.57
CA LEU A 49 -7.85 1.12 -35.56
C LEU A 49 -9.38 0.90 -35.51
N LYS A 50 -10.01 0.95 -34.34
CA LYS A 50 -11.47 0.85 -34.21
C LYS A 50 -12.18 2.07 -34.83
N THR A 51 -11.64 3.27 -34.62
CA THR A 51 -12.16 4.49 -35.24
C THR A 51 -12.01 4.46 -36.76
N GLU A 52 -10.86 4.01 -37.28
CA GLU A 52 -10.63 3.83 -38.72
C GLU A 52 -11.63 2.83 -39.33
N ILE A 53 -11.82 1.67 -38.68
CA ILE A 53 -12.83 0.69 -39.12
C ILE A 53 -14.23 1.34 -39.18
N ARG A 54 -14.60 2.13 -38.17
CA ARG A 54 -15.89 2.83 -38.14
C ARG A 54 -16.04 3.81 -39.30
N ASN A 55 -15.00 4.61 -39.59
CA ASN A 55 -15.02 5.55 -40.70
C ASN A 55 -15.18 4.85 -42.06
N ILE A 56 -14.54 3.69 -42.25
CA ILE A 56 -14.68 2.88 -43.47
C ILE A 56 -16.11 2.33 -43.57
N GLN A 57 -16.67 1.83 -42.48
CA GLN A 57 -18.06 1.32 -42.45
C GLN A 57 -19.09 2.40 -42.75
N GLU A 58 -18.81 3.65 -42.37
CA GLU A 58 -19.67 4.82 -42.64
C GLU A 58 -19.39 5.46 -44.01
N GLY A 59 -18.51 4.87 -44.84
CA GLY A 59 -18.20 5.37 -46.19
C GLY A 59 -17.38 6.67 -46.23
N ARG A 60 -16.78 7.07 -45.10
CA ARG A 60 -15.98 8.31 -44.99
C ARG A 60 -14.50 8.11 -45.32
N ALA A 61 -14.06 6.86 -45.47
CA ALA A 61 -12.69 6.49 -45.78
C ALA A 61 -12.66 5.13 -46.49
N GLU A 62 -11.58 4.86 -47.21
CA GLU A 62 -11.30 3.54 -47.80
C GLU A 62 -10.28 2.78 -46.94
N GLY A 63 -10.37 1.44 -46.92
CA GLY A 63 -9.36 0.63 -46.25
C GLY A 63 -9.74 -0.83 -46.03
N ASN A 64 -8.76 -1.61 -45.59
CA ASN A 64 -8.92 -3.05 -45.40
C ASN A 64 -9.31 -3.40 -43.95
N ILE A 65 -10.62 -3.51 -43.70
CA ILE A 65 -11.18 -3.87 -42.39
C ILE A 65 -10.64 -5.21 -41.89
N LYS A 66 -10.44 -6.21 -42.77
CA LYS A 66 -9.94 -7.54 -42.41
C LYS A 66 -8.50 -7.46 -41.86
N ARG A 67 -7.65 -6.63 -42.46
CA ARG A 67 -6.29 -6.37 -42.01
C ARG A 67 -6.29 -5.65 -40.65
N MET A 68 -7.09 -4.59 -40.50
CA MET A 68 -7.18 -3.84 -39.23
C MET A 68 -7.66 -4.72 -38.08
N LYS A 69 -8.65 -5.60 -38.31
CA LYS A 69 -9.12 -6.58 -37.32
C LYS A 69 -8.02 -7.56 -36.88
N LYS A 70 -7.18 -8.03 -37.82
CA LYS A 70 -6.02 -8.88 -37.49
C LYS A 70 -4.99 -8.15 -36.64
N GLU A 71 -4.74 -6.87 -36.92
CA GLU A 71 -3.80 -6.05 -36.13
C GLU A 71 -4.34 -5.78 -34.72
N ILE A 72 -5.64 -5.49 -34.56
CA ILE A 72 -6.28 -5.39 -33.24
C ILE A 72 -6.07 -6.69 -32.44
N ALA A 73 -6.32 -7.85 -33.05
CA ALA A 73 -6.14 -9.14 -32.38
C ALA A 73 -4.67 -9.43 -32.03
N LYS A 74 -3.72 -8.90 -32.80
CA LYS A 74 -2.29 -8.98 -32.47
C LYS A 74 -1.95 -8.06 -31.29
N LEU A 75 -2.41 -6.81 -31.31
CA LEU A 75 -2.18 -5.85 -30.22
C LEU A 75 -2.79 -6.30 -28.89
N GLU A 76 -4.00 -6.88 -28.91
CA GLU A 76 -4.62 -7.42 -27.69
C GLU A 76 -3.80 -8.58 -27.10
N ARG A 77 -3.21 -9.44 -27.94
CA ARG A 77 -2.34 -10.55 -27.52
C ARG A 77 -0.95 -10.09 -27.05
N GLN A 78 -0.44 -9.00 -27.61
CA GLN A 78 0.89 -8.48 -27.29
C GLN A 78 0.91 -7.60 -26.04
N ALA A 79 -0.26 -7.18 -25.54
CA ALA A 79 -0.32 -6.34 -24.36
C ALA A 79 0.27 -7.08 -23.14
N PRO A 80 1.17 -6.43 -22.38
CA PRO A 80 1.97 -7.08 -21.35
C PRO A 80 1.15 -7.58 -20.15
N HIS A 81 0.05 -6.88 -19.81
CA HIS A 81 -0.78 -7.24 -18.66
C HIS A 81 -2.11 -7.80 -19.10
N GLN A 82 -2.32 -9.09 -18.82
CA GLN A 82 -3.52 -9.81 -19.21
C GLN A 82 -4.14 -10.53 -18.03
N GLN A 83 -5.44 -10.72 -18.10
CA GLN A 83 -6.23 -11.54 -17.19
C GLN A 83 -7.14 -12.43 -18.03
N ASN A 84 -7.02 -13.74 -17.87
CA ASN A 84 -7.79 -14.74 -18.63
C ASN A 84 -7.71 -14.50 -20.16
N GLY A 85 -6.51 -14.23 -20.65
CA GLY A 85 -6.21 -13.97 -22.07
C GLY A 85 -6.72 -12.63 -22.60
N LYS A 86 -7.31 -11.78 -21.75
CA LYS A 86 -7.78 -10.44 -22.12
C LYS A 86 -6.88 -9.38 -21.52
N ARG A 87 -6.52 -8.37 -22.31
CA ARG A 87 -5.79 -7.20 -21.83
C ARG A 87 -6.53 -6.56 -20.65
N ILE A 88 -5.79 -6.28 -19.59
CA ILE A 88 -6.32 -5.58 -18.41
C ILE A 88 -6.68 -4.15 -18.79
N VAL A 89 -7.91 -3.74 -18.47
CA VAL A 89 -8.45 -2.39 -18.71
C VAL A 89 -9.06 -1.81 -17.43
N GLN A 90 -9.18 -0.49 -17.37
CA GLN A 90 -9.90 0.18 -16.29
C GLN A 90 -11.34 -0.36 -16.16
N GLY A 91 -11.78 -0.57 -14.93
CA GLY A 91 -13.12 -1.11 -14.63
C GLY A 91 -13.22 -2.63 -14.69
N MET A 92 -12.25 -3.33 -15.30
CA MET A 92 -12.21 -4.79 -15.27
C MET A 92 -12.07 -5.29 -13.82
N ARG A 93 -12.85 -6.31 -13.44
CA ARG A 93 -12.74 -6.95 -12.12
C ARG A 93 -11.41 -7.68 -12.00
N LYS A 94 -10.70 -7.48 -10.89
CA LYS A 94 -9.47 -8.21 -10.57
C LYS A 94 -9.82 -9.65 -10.20
N ASP A 95 -9.04 -10.60 -10.72
CA ASP A 95 -9.19 -12.01 -10.39
C ASP A 95 -8.69 -12.34 -8.97
N GLY A 96 -8.99 -13.55 -8.50
CA GLY A 96 -8.60 -14.05 -7.19
C GLY A 96 -9.39 -13.45 -6.03
N ASN A 97 -8.95 -13.76 -4.81
CA ASN A 97 -9.62 -13.26 -3.60
C ASN A 97 -9.30 -11.77 -3.38
N GLN A 98 -10.26 -10.92 -3.68
CA GLN A 98 -10.17 -9.46 -3.53
C GLN A 98 -10.89 -8.95 -2.27
N SER A 99 -11.15 -9.82 -1.31
CA SER A 99 -11.80 -9.46 -0.05
C SER A 99 -10.92 -8.50 0.74
N HIS A 100 -11.48 -7.35 1.09
CA HIS A 100 -10.81 -6.38 1.96
C HIS A 100 -11.84 -5.68 2.85
N ILE A 101 -11.38 -5.33 4.04
CA ILE A 101 -12.19 -4.73 5.09
C ILE A 101 -11.69 -3.30 5.27
N HIS A 102 -12.60 -2.33 5.14
CA HIS A 102 -12.35 -0.94 5.51
C HIS A 102 -12.89 -0.74 6.91
N ILE A 103 -12.05 -0.27 7.84
CA ILE A 103 -12.47 0.13 9.18
C ILE A 103 -12.29 1.64 9.26
N ILE A 104 -13.39 2.36 9.42
CA ILE A 104 -13.44 3.81 9.55
C ILE A 104 -13.66 4.13 11.01
N VAL A 105 -12.67 4.77 11.64
CA VAL A 105 -12.72 5.15 13.05
C VAL A 105 -12.97 6.65 13.16
N SER A 106 -13.95 7.05 13.99
CA SER A 106 -14.24 8.45 14.29
C SER A 106 -13.04 9.14 14.93
N ARG A 107 -12.79 10.41 14.55
CA ARG A 107 -11.78 11.27 15.18
C ARG A 107 -12.20 11.81 16.55
N LYS A 108 -13.40 11.46 16.99
CA LYS A 108 -14.00 11.82 18.28
C LYS A 108 -14.60 10.58 18.94
N ASP A 109 -14.76 10.68 20.26
CA ASP A 109 -15.47 9.66 21.02
C ASP A 109 -16.94 9.50 20.59
N ALA A 110 -17.59 8.45 21.08
CA ALA A 110 -18.98 8.12 20.77
C ALA A 110 -19.97 9.26 21.12
N SER A 111 -19.66 10.08 22.13
CA SER A 111 -20.49 11.25 22.48
C SER A 111 -20.22 12.50 21.63
N ASN A 112 -19.26 12.45 20.70
CA ASN A 112 -18.85 13.56 19.82
C ASN A 112 -18.24 14.77 20.57
N ARG A 113 -17.71 14.56 21.78
CA ARG A 113 -17.18 15.63 22.66
C ARG A 113 -15.66 15.67 22.72
N PHE A 114 -15.00 14.52 22.84
CA PHE A 114 -13.56 14.40 23.03
C PHE A 114 -12.87 13.97 21.75
N SER A 115 -11.84 14.70 21.32
CA SER A 115 -11.05 14.27 20.16
C SER A 115 -10.16 13.06 20.51
N LEU A 116 -10.25 12.02 19.67
CA LEU A 116 -9.50 10.78 19.69
C LEU A 116 -8.83 10.59 18.32
N SER A 117 -7.80 11.39 18.01
CA SER A 117 -7.12 11.33 16.70
C SER A 117 -5.84 10.50 16.76
N PRO A 118 -5.78 9.33 16.09
CA PRO A 118 -4.51 8.61 15.86
C PRO A 118 -3.53 9.38 14.97
N GLY A 119 -4.01 10.44 14.31
CA GLY A 119 -3.23 11.41 13.53
C GLY A 119 -2.48 12.45 14.36
N SER A 120 -2.65 12.48 15.69
CA SER A 120 -1.99 13.47 16.57
C SER A 120 -0.47 13.54 16.35
N LYS A 121 0.08 14.77 16.24
CA LYS A 121 1.54 15.00 16.26
C LYS A 121 2.15 14.63 17.62
N TYR A 122 1.37 14.78 18.69
CA TYR A 122 1.79 14.51 20.06
C TYR A 122 1.55 13.03 20.42
N LYS A 123 2.53 12.41 21.08
CA LYS A 123 2.41 11.05 21.65
C LYS A 123 1.66 11.06 22.97
N ALA A 124 2.17 11.84 23.92
CA ALA A 124 1.54 12.15 25.20
C ALA A 124 1.96 13.57 25.61
N SER A 125 1.00 14.47 25.73
CA SER A 125 1.22 15.81 26.29
C SER A 125 -0.05 16.30 26.98
N ASP A 126 0.13 17.25 27.87
CA ASP A 126 -0.96 17.93 28.56
C ASP A 126 -1.08 19.36 28.03
N VAL A 127 -2.30 19.85 27.88
CA VAL A 127 -2.57 21.22 27.42
C VAL A 127 -3.66 21.83 28.28
N LYS A 128 -3.53 23.11 28.62
CA LYS A 128 -4.62 23.87 29.24
C LYS A 128 -5.62 24.26 28.15
N LEU A 129 -6.85 23.78 28.27
CA LEU A 129 -7.98 24.15 27.42
C LEU A 129 -9.10 24.66 28.32
N ASN A 130 -9.52 25.91 28.12
CA ASN A 130 -10.56 26.57 28.93
C ASN A 130 -10.29 26.47 30.44
N GLY A 131 -9.04 26.74 30.85
CA GLY A 131 -8.62 26.67 32.26
C GLY A 131 -8.41 25.26 32.82
N LYS A 132 -8.76 24.20 32.08
CA LYS A 132 -8.60 22.80 32.53
C LYS A 132 -7.42 22.13 31.85
N THR A 133 -6.64 21.36 32.60
CA THR A 133 -5.58 20.52 32.04
C THR A 133 -6.21 19.32 31.34
N VAL A 134 -5.86 19.12 30.07
CA VAL A 134 -6.43 18.09 29.22
C VAL A 134 -5.31 17.27 28.61
N LYS A 135 -5.33 15.96 28.85
CA LYS A 135 -4.41 15.01 28.20
C LYS A 135 -4.74 14.89 26.72
N ARG A 136 -3.72 14.94 25.87
CA ARG A 136 -3.82 14.69 24.44
C ARG A 136 -2.69 13.80 23.94
N GLY A 137 -2.95 13.11 22.85
CA GLY A 137 -1.94 12.40 22.07
C GLY A 137 -2.33 10.98 21.73
N PHE A 138 -1.52 10.38 20.86
CA PHE A 138 -1.63 8.98 20.49
C PHE A 138 -0.25 8.37 20.31
N ASP A 139 0.03 7.31 21.07
CA ASP A 139 1.27 6.57 20.97
C ASP A 139 1.19 5.55 19.82
N ARG A 140 1.66 5.99 18.64
CA ARG A 140 1.71 5.15 17.44
C ARG A 140 2.64 3.94 17.61
N ASP A 141 3.78 4.12 18.29
CA ASP A 141 4.75 3.03 18.46
C ASP A 141 4.10 1.91 19.27
N LYS A 142 3.48 2.26 20.39
CA LYS A 142 2.74 1.33 21.26
C LYS A 142 1.53 0.71 20.57
N PHE A 143 0.85 1.46 19.70
CA PHE A 143 -0.27 0.93 18.91
C PHE A 143 0.19 -0.17 17.94
N PHE A 144 1.20 0.10 17.11
CA PHE A 144 1.68 -0.88 16.13
C PHE A 144 2.27 -2.11 16.80
N GLU A 145 3.07 -1.94 17.85
CA GLU A 145 3.64 -3.07 18.59
C GLU A 145 2.57 -3.99 19.18
N ARG A 146 1.51 -3.41 19.76
CA ARG A 146 0.37 -4.19 20.29
C ARG A 146 -0.44 -4.83 19.19
N ALA A 147 -0.69 -4.13 18.08
CA ALA A 147 -1.44 -4.66 16.95
C ALA A 147 -0.72 -5.88 16.35
N GLU A 148 0.61 -5.81 16.19
CA GLU A 148 1.46 -6.90 15.74
C GLU A 148 1.36 -8.13 16.65
N LYS A 149 1.51 -7.94 17.97
CA LYS A 149 1.40 -9.02 18.96
C LYS A 149 0.01 -9.65 18.98
N THR A 150 -1.05 -8.84 18.92
CA THR A 150 -2.42 -9.34 18.87
C THR A 150 -2.66 -10.13 17.59
N PHE A 151 -2.21 -9.62 16.43
CA PHE A 151 -2.35 -10.33 15.17
C PHE A 151 -1.64 -11.70 15.19
N ASP A 152 -0.39 -11.74 15.65
CA ASP A 152 0.38 -12.99 15.71
C ASP A 152 -0.27 -14.02 16.60
N LYS A 153 -0.75 -13.58 17.78
CA LYS A 153 -1.44 -14.46 18.72
C LYS A 153 -2.76 -14.97 18.13
N THR A 154 -3.57 -14.09 17.56
CA THR A 154 -4.90 -14.45 17.05
C THR A 154 -4.83 -15.39 15.86
N PHE A 155 -3.85 -15.23 14.97
CA PHE A 155 -3.74 -15.99 13.73
C PHE A 155 -2.61 -17.02 13.72
N GLY A 156 -1.86 -17.17 14.81
CA GLY A 156 -0.66 -18.01 14.86
C GLY A 156 0.42 -17.57 13.87
N TYR A 157 0.44 -16.29 13.49
CA TYR A 157 1.33 -15.78 12.45
C TYR A 157 2.77 -15.64 12.99
N LYS A 158 3.71 -16.36 12.36
CA LYS A 158 5.14 -16.26 12.67
C LYS A 158 5.78 -15.12 11.89
N ARG A 159 5.65 -13.89 12.41
CA ARG A 159 6.16 -12.68 11.77
C ARG A 159 7.69 -12.72 11.64
N ASN A 160 8.21 -12.42 10.45
CA ASN A 160 9.65 -12.24 10.23
C ASN A 160 10.11 -10.85 10.68
N PHE A 161 11.38 -10.71 11.08
CA PHE A 161 12.00 -9.42 11.41
C PHE A 161 11.68 -8.30 10.41
N ALA A 162 11.80 -8.56 9.11
CA ALA A 162 11.59 -7.55 8.06
C ALA A 162 10.16 -7.00 7.99
N GLU A 163 9.19 -7.73 8.56
CA GLU A 163 7.78 -7.30 8.60
C GLU A 163 7.45 -6.46 9.82
N THR A 164 8.29 -6.50 10.86
CA THR A 164 8.04 -5.81 12.13
C THR A 164 8.04 -4.30 11.98
N TYR A 165 7.22 -3.64 12.78
CA TYR A 165 7.12 -2.20 12.85
C TYR A 165 8.45 -1.56 13.21
N LYS A 166 9.18 -2.19 14.14
CA LYS A 166 10.54 -1.76 14.52
C LYS A 166 11.49 -1.79 13.33
N ALA A 167 11.54 -2.89 12.58
CA ALA A 167 12.42 -3.00 11.43
C ALA A 167 12.05 -1.99 10.33
N ARG A 168 10.76 -1.76 10.07
CA ARG A 168 10.31 -0.70 9.14
C ARG A 168 10.72 0.69 9.61
N LYS A 169 10.56 0.99 10.90
CA LYS A 169 10.95 2.27 11.50
C LYS A 169 12.46 2.49 11.42
N ASP A 170 13.25 1.45 11.73
CA ASP A 170 14.71 1.49 11.65
C ASP A 170 15.16 1.66 10.20
N PHE A 171 14.53 0.96 9.25
CA PHE A 171 14.81 1.12 7.82
C PHE A 171 14.61 2.57 7.34
N VAL A 172 13.54 3.24 7.78
CA VAL A 172 13.26 4.64 7.40
C VAL A 172 14.21 5.62 8.09
N LYS A 173 14.51 5.41 9.38
CA LYS A 173 15.31 6.35 10.18
C LYS A 173 16.81 6.15 10.06
N ASN A 174 17.25 4.90 10.06
CA ASN A 174 18.64 4.48 10.01
C ASN A 174 18.79 3.17 9.21
N PRO A 175 18.82 3.25 7.87
CA PRO A 175 18.96 2.09 6.99
C PRO A 175 20.16 1.20 7.32
N ASN A 176 21.29 1.79 7.76
CA ASN A 176 22.49 1.04 8.11
C ASN A 176 22.24 0.12 9.30
N LEU A 177 21.55 0.63 10.34
CA LEU A 177 21.16 -0.16 11.50
C LEU A 177 20.20 -1.30 11.11
N TYR A 178 19.26 -1.03 10.21
CA TYR A 178 18.35 -2.05 9.68
C TYR A 178 19.11 -3.18 8.97
N PHE A 179 20.01 -2.85 8.05
CA PHE A 179 20.78 -3.88 7.32
C PHE A 179 21.74 -4.63 8.25
N ALA A 180 22.35 -3.95 9.22
CA ALA A 180 23.17 -4.61 10.23
C ALA A 180 22.36 -5.64 11.06
N ALA A 181 21.13 -5.29 11.46
CA ALA A 181 20.23 -6.20 12.16
C ALA A 181 19.75 -7.36 11.25
N LEU A 182 19.43 -7.06 9.99
CA LEU A 182 19.01 -8.05 8.98
C LEU A 182 20.09 -9.12 8.73
N MET A 183 21.36 -8.71 8.66
CA MET A 183 22.48 -9.62 8.40
C MET A 183 22.80 -10.53 9.60
N LYS A 184 22.41 -10.14 10.81
CA LYS A 184 22.56 -10.93 12.05
C LYS A 184 21.48 -12.00 12.22
N LEU A 185 20.46 -12.04 11.35
CA LEU A 185 19.42 -13.07 11.42
C LEU A 185 19.97 -14.47 11.06
N PRO A 186 19.37 -15.54 11.62
CA PRO A 186 19.60 -16.91 11.18
C PRO A 186 19.42 -17.06 9.66
N ALA A 187 20.15 -17.99 9.04
CA ALA A 187 20.21 -18.12 7.58
C ALA A 187 18.83 -18.28 6.92
N ASN A 188 17.95 -19.10 7.52
CA ASN A 188 16.58 -19.33 7.07
C ASN A 188 15.71 -18.07 7.19
N GLU A 189 15.77 -17.35 8.32
CA GLU A 189 15.02 -16.13 8.54
C GLU A 189 15.50 -14.98 7.66
N LYS A 190 16.81 -14.89 7.44
CA LYS A 190 17.44 -13.92 6.54
C LYS A 190 17.01 -14.15 5.09
N ALA A 191 17.03 -15.39 4.62
CA ALA A 191 16.58 -15.74 3.27
C ALA A 191 15.09 -15.37 3.07
N LEU A 192 14.25 -15.67 4.07
CA LEU A 192 12.84 -15.28 4.05
C LEU A 192 12.66 -13.75 4.03
N ALA A 193 13.44 -13.04 4.85
CA ALA A 193 13.43 -11.59 4.91
C ALA A 193 13.77 -10.96 3.55
N PHE A 194 14.85 -11.41 2.90
CA PHE A 194 15.20 -10.95 1.56
C PHE A 194 14.09 -11.28 0.54
N LYS A 195 13.49 -12.47 0.60
CA LYS A 195 12.36 -12.84 -0.27
C LYS A 195 11.15 -11.91 -0.08
N MET A 196 10.85 -11.52 1.16
CA MET A 196 9.77 -10.58 1.48
C MET A 196 10.08 -9.18 0.93
N ILE A 197 11.30 -8.68 1.13
CA ILE A 197 11.75 -7.39 0.59
C ILE A 197 11.59 -7.36 -0.94
N ALA A 198 11.98 -8.44 -1.63
CA ALA A 198 11.82 -8.58 -3.09
C ALA A 198 10.37 -8.39 -3.54
N LYS A 199 9.45 -9.07 -2.83
CA LYS A 199 8.02 -9.09 -3.17
C LYS A 199 7.32 -7.77 -2.91
N THR A 200 7.85 -6.94 -2.01
CA THR A 200 7.28 -5.60 -1.73
C THR A 200 7.60 -4.56 -2.80
N GLY A 201 8.31 -4.94 -3.88
CA GLY A 201 8.70 -4.00 -4.95
C GLY A 201 9.86 -3.08 -4.54
N LEU A 202 10.50 -3.36 -3.41
CA LEU A 202 11.78 -2.77 -3.05
C LEU A 202 12.86 -3.46 -3.91
N PRO A 203 13.66 -2.72 -4.71
CA PRO A 203 14.60 -3.33 -5.63
C PRO A 203 15.67 -4.12 -4.85
N ILE A 204 15.72 -5.43 -5.09
CA ILE A 204 16.90 -6.25 -4.79
C ILE A 204 17.91 -6.01 -5.90
N VAL A 205 19.13 -5.74 -5.49
CA VAL A 205 20.28 -5.44 -6.34
C VAL A 205 20.64 -6.68 -7.17
N PRO A 206 20.97 -6.56 -8.48
CA PRO A 206 21.44 -7.69 -9.27
C PRO A 206 22.78 -8.23 -8.76
N SER A 207 23.01 -9.52 -9.03
CA SER A 207 24.19 -10.33 -8.72
C SER A 207 25.45 -9.94 -9.49
N ILE A 208 25.96 -8.72 -9.30
CA ILE A 208 27.25 -8.28 -9.87
C ILE A 208 28.09 -7.61 -8.76
N PRO A 209 29.40 -7.92 -8.65
CA PRO A 209 30.24 -7.35 -7.60
C PRO A 209 30.49 -5.86 -7.88
N VAL A 210 29.77 -5.01 -7.19
CA VAL A 210 30.09 -3.59 -7.02
C VAL A 210 30.21 -3.30 -5.53
N SER A 211 31.12 -2.40 -5.15
CA SER A 211 31.51 -2.20 -3.75
C SER A 211 30.30 -1.88 -2.85
N GLN A 212 30.34 -2.40 -1.62
CA GLN A 212 29.22 -2.39 -0.66
C GLN A 212 28.61 -0.99 -0.44
N THR A 213 29.43 0.07 -0.54
CA THR A 213 29.02 1.47 -0.35
C THR A 213 28.23 2.03 -1.54
N GLN A 214 28.58 1.66 -2.77
CA GLN A 214 27.86 2.10 -3.98
C GLN A 214 26.49 1.42 -4.11
N ILE A 215 26.41 0.16 -3.70
CA ILE A 215 25.14 -0.58 -3.57
C ILE A 215 24.25 0.12 -2.54
N ALA A 216 24.75 0.36 -1.33
CA ALA A 216 23.99 1.00 -0.26
C ALA A 216 23.43 2.38 -0.68
N LEU A 217 24.23 3.21 -1.37
CA LEU A 217 23.81 4.52 -1.86
C LEU A 217 22.75 4.47 -2.97
N ARG A 218 22.87 3.56 -3.94
CA ARG A 218 21.88 3.40 -5.03
C ARG A 218 20.57 2.80 -4.52
N VAL A 219 20.67 1.82 -3.62
CA VAL A 219 19.55 1.24 -2.88
C VAL A 219 18.85 2.33 -2.08
N LEU A 220 19.58 3.11 -1.27
CA LEU A 220 19.03 4.23 -0.51
C LEU A 220 18.27 5.26 -1.38
N LYS A 221 18.85 5.68 -2.51
CA LYS A 221 18.22 6.67 -3.41
C LYS A 221 16.95 6.15 -4.09
N ARG A 222 16.91 4.88 -4.52
CA ARG A 222 15.70 4.26 -5.11
C ARG A 222 14.64 3.90 -4.07
N LEU A 223 15.06 3.47 -2.87
CA LEU A 223 14.16 3.16 -1.77
C LEU A 223 13.47 4.41 -1.22
N ARG A 224 14.15 5.58 -1.16
CA ARG A 224 13.48 6.85 -0.83
C ARG A 224 12.28 7.13 -1.73
N ARG A 225 12.41 6.87 -3.04
CA ARG A 225 11.35 7.12 -4.04
C ARG A 225 10.20 6.11 -3.97
N GLY A 226 10.47 4.85 -3.63
CA GLY A 226 9.44 3.80 -3.44
C GLY A 226 8.76 3.83 -2.06
N ALA A 227 9.51 4.19 -1.01
CA ALA A 227 9.01 4.30 0.36
C ALA A 227 7.99 5.43 0.51
N GLU A 228 8.14 6.56 -0.18
CA GLU A 228 7.12 7.63 -0.18
C GLU A 228 5.72 7.16 -0.63
N ILE A 229 5.67 6.22 -1.58
CA ILE A 229 4.41 5.69 -2.12
C ILE A 229 3.84 4.60 -1.21
N ALA A 230 4.68 3.73 -0.63
CA ALA A 230 4.28 2.68 0.29
C ALA A 230 3.91 3.19 1.71
N ILE A 231 4.58 4.25 2.20
CA ILE A 231 4.26 4.90 3.48
C ILE A 231 2.89 5.56 3.43
N LYS A 232 2.47 6.10 2.26
CA LYS A 232 1.11 6.66 2.08
C LYS A 232 0.00 5.62 2.16
N SER A 233 0.26 4.36 1.80
CA SER A 233 -0.75 3.29 1.81
C SER A 233 -0.83 2.50 3.13
N SER A 234 0.22 2.54 3.96
CA SER A 234 0.27 1.85 5.26
C SER A 234 0.20 2.77 6.48
N SER A 235 0.09 4.08 6.28
CA SER A 235 -0.08 5.04 7.37
C SER A 235 -1.56 5.20 7.71
N ILE A 236 -1.83 5.54 8.98
CA ILE A 236 -3.09 6.20 9.33
C ILE A 236 -3.12 7.47 8.50
N GLY A 237 -3.91 7.48 7.43
CA GLY A 237 -3.97 8.57 6.46
C GLY A 237 -4.34 9.88 7.16
N ILE A 238 -3.63 10.94 6.77
CA ILE A 238 -4.12 12.32 6.84
C ILE A 238 -4.58 12.67 5.44
#